data_AF-A0A3P9J810-F1
#
_entry.id   AF-A0A3P9J810-F1
#
_cell.length_a   1.000
_cell.length_b   1.000
_cell.length_c   1.000
_cell.angle_alpha   90.00
_cell.angle_beta   90.00
_cell.angle_gamma   90.00
#
_symmetry.space_group_name_H-M   'P 1'
#
loop_
_entity.id
_entity.type
_entity.pdbx_description
1 polymer ?
#
loop_
_entity_poly.entity_id
_entity_poly.type
_entity_poly.pdbx_seq_one_letter_code
_entity_poly.pdbx_strand_id
1 'polypeptide(L)'
;MLMSGMYSRTLQVNLVSLRVISRLPSRRRTTGRVSDRPRRGVPPVTDHSHDQNLRTFDLRHGLANATQLQACLPDVRGTRVPRHTVHNRLHHFDWNDRRLTPRHHHERVQ
;
A
#
# COMPACT_ATOMS: atom_id res chain seq x y z
N MET A 1 -24.98 40.88 -12.57
CA MET A 1 -24.71 39.47 -12.93
C MET A 1 -23.24 39.37 -13.35
N LEU A 2 -22.36 39.31 -12.35
CA LEU A 2 -20.90 39.35 -12.48
C LEU A 2 -20.36 37.92 -12.28
N MET A 3 -19.18 37.62 -12.85
CA MET A 3 -18.30 36.42 -12.64
C MET A 3 -17.97 35.58 -13.90
N SER A 4 -18.10 36.11 -15.12
CA SER A 4 -17.60 35.42 -16.34
C SER A 4 -16.22 35.91 -16.84
N GLY A 5 -15.66 36.99 -16.26
CA GLY A 5 -14.43 37.63 -16.76
C GLY A 5 -13.10 37.16 -16.16
N MET A 6 -13.10 36.43 -15.03
CA MET A 6 -11.86 36.08 -14.32
C MET A 6 -11.25 34.71 -14.68
N TYR A 7 -12.00 33.85 -15.38
CA TYR A 7 -11.51 32.51 -15.74
C TYR A 7 -10.64 32.50 -17.00
N SER A 8 -10.73 33.48 -17.89
CA SER A 8 -9.97 33.45 -19.15
C SER A 8 -8.51 33.90 -19.03
N ARG A 9 -8.16 34.79 -18.09
CA ARG A 9 -6.78 35.32 -17.99
C ARG A 9 -5.81 34.43 -17.21
N THR A 10 -6.29 33.53 -16.37
CA THR A 10 -5.46 32.63 -15.55
C THR A 10 -5.24 31.26 -16.17
N LEU A 11 -6.03 30.88 -17.18
CA LEU A 11 -5.97 29.56 -17.82
C LEU A 11 -4.97 29.47 -18.97
N GLN A 12 -4.39 30.59 -19.42
CA GLN A 12 -3.51 30.63 -20.59
C GLN A 12 -2.08 30.11 -20.32
N VAL A 13 -1.72 29.79 -19.07
CA VAL A 13 -0.37 29.34 -18.68
C VAL A 13 -0.27 27.82 -18.48
N ASN A 14 -1.33 27.05 -18.73
CA ASN A 14 -1.32 25.62 -18.41
C ASN A 14 -1.80 24.77 -19.59
N LEU A 15 -0.95 23.83 -20.04
CA LEU A 15 -1.22 22.83 -21.09
C LEU A 15 -2.23 21.75 -20.64
N VAL A 16 -3.20 22.12 -19.79
CA VAL A 16 -4.13 21.21 -19.14
C VAL A 16 -5.48 21.29 -19.84
N SER A 17 -6.02 20.14 -20.22
CA SER A 17 -7.33 20.06 -20.88
C SER A 17 -8.45 20.70 -20.05
N LEU A 18 -9.34 21.46 -20.70
CA LEU A 18 -10.56 22.02 -20.11
C LEU A 18 -11.41 20.97 -19.37
N ARG A 19 -11.38 19.71 -19.81
CA ARG A 19 -12.07 18.59 -19.15
C ARG A 19 -11.51 18.28 -17.77
N VAL A 20 -10.23 18.52 -17.53
CA VAL A 20 -9.60 18.34 -16.21
C VAL A 20 -10.02 19.49 -15.30
N ILE A 21 -9.94 20.72 -15.80
CA ILE A 21 -10.30 21.94 -15.06
C ILE A 21 -11.76 21.90 -14.59
N SER A 22 -12.69 21.53 -15.48
CA SER A 22 -14.13 21.49 -15.15
C SER A 22 -14.49 20.46 -14.07
N ARG A 23 -13.64 19.43 -13.86
CA ARG A 23 -13.86 18.38 -12.85
C ARG A 23 -13.37 18.76 -11.45
N LEU A 24 -12.50 19.77 -11.31
CA LEU A 24 -11.92 20.14 -10.02
C LEU A 24 -12.95 20.68 -9.01
N PRO A 25 -13.89 21.58 -9.38
CA PRO A 25 -14.92 22.07 -8.44
C PRO A 25 -15.84 20.95 -7.96
N SER A 26 -16.23 20.04 -8.87
CA SER A 26 -17.06 18.87 -8.54
C SER A 26 -16.34 17.95 -7.56
N ARG A 27 -15.08 17.57 -7.85
CA ARG A 27 -14.26 16.76 -6.93
C ARG A 27 -14.13 17.40 -5.54
N ARG A 28 -13.85 18.70 -5.48
CA ARG A 28 -13.72 19.43 -4.20
C ARG A 28 -15.00 19.35 -3.38
N ARG A 29 -16.17 19.46 -4.00
CA ARG A 29 -17.47 19.32 -3.29
C ARG A 29 -17.71 17.90 -2.80
N THR A 30 -17.33 16.89 -3.58
CA THR A 30 -17.57 15.47 -3.22
C THR A 30 -16.61 14.94 -2.17
N THR A 31 -15.32 15.25 -2.25
CA THR A 31 -14.28 14.62 -1.41
C THR A 31 -13.54 15.59 -0.50
N GLY A 32 -13.80 16.90 -0.61
CA GLY A 32 -13.06 17.95 0.11
C GLY A 32 -11.61 18.14 -0.36
N ARG A 33 -11.15 17.39 -1.38
CA ARG A 33 -9.76 17.39 -1.84
C ARG A 33 -9.66 17.60 -3.34
N VAL A 34 -8.67 18.38 -3.76
CA VAL A 34 -8.33 18.60 -5.18
C VAL A 34 -7.11 17.76 -5.59
N SER A 35 -6.33 17.30 -4.62
CA SER A 35 -5.20 16.39 -4.82
C SER A 35 -5.62 15.10 -5.52
N ASP A 36 -4.67 14.51 -6.24
CA ASP A 36 -4.89 13.22 -6.85
C ASP A 36 -5.26 12.16 -5.81
N ARG A 37 -6.20 11.32 -6.21
CA ARG A 37 -6.56 10.14 -5.43
C ARG A 37 -5.32 9.23 -5.37
N PRO A 38 -4.96 8.70 -4.19
CA PRO A 38 -3.93 7.67 -4.10
C PRO A 38 -4.25 6.55 -5.08
N ARG A 39 -3.26 6.18 -5.91
CA ARG A 39 -3.42 5.05 -6.82
C ARG A 39 -3.65 3.80 -5.98
N ARG A 40 -4.72 3.06 -6.27
CA ARG A 40 -4.91 1.75 -5.65
C ARG A 40 -3.83 0.83 -6.20
N GLY A 41 -3.04 0.24 -5.30
CA GLY A 41 -2.05 -0.78 -5.67
C GLY A 41 -2.73 -2.08 -6.09
N VAL A 42 -1.91 -3.00 -6.59
CA VAL A 42 -2.34 -4.38 -6.89
C VAL A 42 -2.73 -5.07 -5.58
N PRO A 43 -3.91 -5.71 -5.49
CA PRO A 43 -4.27 -6.51 -4.33
C PRO A 43 -3.23 -7.61 -4.10
N PRO A 44 -2.86 -7.87 -2.84
CA PRO A 44 -1.87 -8.89 -2.56
C PRO A 44 -2.43 -10.30 -2.87
N VAL A 45 -1.52 -11.22 -3.20
CA VAL A 45 -1.84 -12.61 -3.58
C VAL A 45 -2.46 -13.39 -2.42
N THR A 46 -2.08 -13.07 -1.18
CA THR A 46 -2.58 -13.76 0.01
C THR A 46 -3.81 -13.06 0.58
N ASP A 47 -4.76 -13.84 1.10
CA ASP A 47 -5.92 -13.33 1.80
C ASP A 47 -5.63 -13.13 3.31
N HIS A 48 -6.61 -12.57 4.02
CA HIS A 48 -6.50 -12.32 5.45
C HIS A 48 -6.34 -13.60 6.28
N SER A 49 -6.98 -14.70 5.89
CA SER A 49 -6.90 -15.98 6.60
C SER A 49 -5.50 -16.58 6.46
N HIS A 50 -4.92 -16.51 5.27
CA HIS A 50 -3.56 -16.92 5.01
C HIS A 50 -2.56 -16.07 5.79
N ASP A 51 -2.75 -14.75 5.85
CA ASP A 51 -1.89 -13.86 6.64
C ASP A 51 -1.99 -14.20 8.15
N GLN A 52 -3.17 -14.57 8.65
CA GLN A 52 -3.33 -15.04 10.04
C GLN A 52 -2.62 -16.38 10.28
N ASN A 53 -2.74 -17.33 9.36
CA ASN A 53 -2.02 -18.61 9.46
C ASN A 53 -0.50 -18.39 9.41
N LEU A 54 -0.02 -17.54 8.50
CA LEU A 54 1.39 -17.17 8.45
C LEU A 54 1.86 -16.57 9.78
N ARG A 55 1.06 -15.71 10.42
CA ARG A 55 1.36 -15.15 11.74
C ARG A 55 1.48 -16.22 12.81
N THR A 56 0.54 -17.16 12.87
CA THR A 56 0.53 -18.19 13.90
C THR A 56 1.68 -19.18 13.72
N PHE A 57 2.00 -19.55 12.47
CA PHE A 57 3.14 -20.40 12.16
C PHE A 57 4.47 -19.70 12.47
N ASP A 58 4.63 -18.42 12.12
CA ASP A 58 5.84 -17.66 12.44
C ASP A 58 6.06 -17.55 13.96
N LEU A 59 5.00 -17.26 14.73
CA LEU A 59 5.07 -17.20 16.19
C LEU A 59 5.43 -18.55 16.83
N ARG A 60 4.92 -19.66 16.29
CA ARG A 60 5.23 -21.02 16.77
C ARG A 60 6.63 -21.47 16.36
N HIS A 61 7.08 -21.06 15.19
CA HIS A 61 8.32 -21.50 14.58
C HIS A 61 9.24 -20.30 14.32
N GLY A 62 9.54 -19.53 15.37
CA GLY A 62 10.29 -18.28 15.30
C GLY A 62 11.66 -18.35 14.61
N LEU A 63 12.19 -19.55 14.32
CA LEU A 63 13.42 -19.79 13.55
C LEU A 63 13.19 -20.39 12.14
N ALA A 64 11.96 -20.74 11.76
CA ALA A 64 11.64 -21.30 10.45
C ALA A 64 11.79 -20.29 9.30
N ASN A 65 12.56 -20.62 8.28
CA ASN A 65 12.73 -19.77 7.11
C ASN A 65 11.45 -19.72 6.24
N ALA A 66 11.39 -18.79 5.29
CA ALA A 66 10.21 -18.62 4.42
C ALA A 66 9.85 -19.89 3.62
N THR A 67 10.82 -20.74 3.29
CA THR A 67 10.57 -22.02 2.60
C THR A 67 9.89 -23.03 3.52
N GLN A 68 10.35 -23.13 4.77
CA GLN A 68 9.76 -23.99 5.78
C GLN A 68 8.33 -23.54 6.11
N LEU A 69 8.12 -22.23 6.26
CA LEU A 69 6.78 -21.67 6.44
C LEU A 69 5.88 -21.96 5.22
N GLN A 70 6.38 -21.78 4.00
CA GLN A 70 5.65 -22.11 2.77
C GLN A 70 5.28 -23.61 2.66
N ALA A 71 6.05 -24.51 3.27
CA ALA A 71 5.76 -25.94 3.29
C ALA A 71 4.66 -26.31 4.28
N CYS A 72 4.52 -25.56 5.36
CA CYS A 72 3.52 -25.81 6.39
C CYS A 72 2.20 -25.06 6.16
N LEU A 73 2.19 -24.09 5.24
CA LEU A 73 1.01 -23.25 5.00
C LEU A 73 0.02 -23.88 4.02
N PRO A 74 -1.28 -23.66 4.25
CA PRO A 74 -2.30 -24.04 3.28
C PRO A 74 -2.21 -23.19 2.02
N ASP A 75 -2.54 -23.81 0.89
CA ASP A 75 -2.63 -23.14 -0.41
C ASP A 75 -3.73 -22.07 -0.41
N VAL A 76 -3.46 -20.96 -1.10
CA VAL A 76 -4.42 -19.87 -1.27
C VAL A 76 -5.17 -20.13 -2.57
N ARG A 77 -6.49 -20.34 -2.47
CA ARG A 77 -7.36 -20.58 -3.64
C ARG A 77 -6.88 -21.75 -4.52
N GLY A 78 -6.30 -22.80 -3.90
CA GLY A 78 -5.73 -23.95 -4.61
C GLY A 78 -4.39 -23.69 -5.28
N THR A 79 -3.75 -22.54 -5.01
CA THR A 79 -2.41 -22.22 -5.50
C THR A 79 -1.44 -22.05 -4.34
N ARG A 80 -0.29 -22.71 -4.46
CA ARG A 80 0.76 -22.59 -3.47
C ARG A 80 1.40 -21.21 -3.56
N VAL A 81 1.42 -20.50 -2.43
CA VAL A 81 1.98 -19.16 -2.37
C VAL A 81 3.49 -19.23 -2.62
N PRO A 82 4.05 -18.41 -3.52
CA PRO A 82 5.49 -18.40 -3.77
C PRO A 82 6.30 -17.98 -2.53
N ARG A 83 7.52 -18.52 -2.39
CA ARG A 83 8.46 -18.17 -1.31
C ARG A 83 8.68 -16.66 -1.16
N HIS A 84 8.83 -15.96 -2.28
CA HIS A 84 9.06 -14.51 -2.27
C HIS A 84 7.84 -13.74 -1.74
N THR A 85 6.62 -14.22 -2.00
CA THR A 85 5.40 -13.64 -1.45
C THR A 85 5.34 -13.82 0.06
N VAL A 86 5.68 -15.01 0.57
CA VAL A 86 5.79 -15.26 2.01
C VAL A 86 6.82 -14.31 2.63
N HIS A 87 8.00 -14.16 2.03
CA HIS A 87 9.03 -13.24 2.51
C HIS A 87 8.55 -11.79 2.53
N ASN A 88 7.92 -11.31 1.45
CA ASN A 88 7.38 -9.95 1.36
C ASN A 88 6.28 -9.71 2.41
N ARG A 89 5.47 -10.73 2.71
CA ARG A 89 4.46 -10.63 3.78
C ARG A 89 5.08 -10.57 5.17
N LEU A 90 6.07 -11.41 5.45
CA LEU A 90 6.81 -11.35 6.72
C LEU A 90 7.48 -9.99 6.92
N HIS A 91 8.05 -9.41 5.85
CA HIS A 91 8.62 -8.07 5.87
C HIS A 91 7.55 -6.99 6.03
N HIS A 92 6.40 -7.10 5.34
CA HIS A 92 5.33 -6.11 5.45
C HIS A 92 4.76 -6.00 6.88
N PHE A 93 4.81 -7.09 7.65
CA PHE A 93 4.37 -7.11 9.04
C PHE A 93 5.49 -6.96 10.07
N ASP A 94 6.72 -6.67 9.62
CA ASP A 94 7.91 -6.56 10.47
C ASP A 94 8.16 -7.82 11.32
N TRP A 95 7.67 -9.00 10.89
CA TRP A 95 7.88 -10.27 11.63
C TRP A 95 9.32 -10.77 11.51
N ASN A 96 10.07 -10.31 10.51
CA ASN A 96 11.49 -10.58 10.38
C ASN A 96 12.37 -9.73 11.31
N ASP A 97 11.89 -8.62 11.89
CA ASP A 97 12.70 -7.76 12.77
C ASP A 97 13.13 -8.48 14.06
N ARG A 98 12.43 -9.55 14.43
CA ARG A 98 12.80 -10.42 15.56
C ARG A 98 14.06 -11.25 15.28
N ARG A 99 14.48 -11.36 14.02
CA ARG A 99 15.56 -12.25 13.56
C ARG A 99 16.86 -11.52 13.25
N LEU A 100 16.82 -10.20 13.18
CA LEU A 100 17.98 -9.33 13.10
C LEU A 100 18.18 -8.70 14.49
N THR A 101 18.98 -9.34 15.33
CA THR A 101 19.37 -8.89 16.68
C THR A 101 19.92 -7.45 16.72
N PRO A 102 20.33 -6.96 17.90
CA PRO A 102 19.60 -6.20 18.92
C PRO A 102 19.43 -4.71 18.59
N ARG A 103 18.49 -4.06 19.29
CA ARG A 103 18.30 -2.59 19.42
C ARG A 103 19.41 -1.72 18.82
N HIS A 104 19.16 -1.14 17.67
CA HIS A 104 19.64 0.21 17.38
C HIS A 104 18.46 1.04 16.92
N HIS A 105 17.80 1.59 17.94
CA HIS A 105 17.05 2.84 17.84
C HIS A 105 17.94 3.81 17.07
N HIS A 106 17.65 4.00 15.79
CA HIS A 106 18.27 5.06 15.01
C HIS A 106 17.68 6.35 15.58
N GLU A 107 18.34 6.87 16.60
CA GLU A 107 18.09 8.21 17.12
C GLU A 107 18.18 9.17 15.94
N ARG A 108 17.07 9.82 15.63
CA ARG A 108 17.05 10.96 14.73
C ARG A 108 17.89 12.03 15.39
N VAL A 109 19.13 12.18 14.92
CA VAL A 109 19.91 13.40 15.15
C VAL A 109 19.25 14.52 14.33
N GLN A 110 19.10 15.66 15.01
CA GLN A 110 18.33 16.85 14.67
C GLN A 110 18.71 17.49 13.33
#